data_AF-A0A174AYM8-F1
#
_entry.id   AF-A0A174AYM8-F1
#
_cell.length_a   1.000
_cell.length_b   1.000
_cell.length_c   1.000
_cell.angle_alpha   90.00
_cell.angle_beta   90.00
_cell.angle_gamma   90.00
#
_symmetry.space_group_name_H-M   'P 1'
#
loop_
_entity.id
_entity.type
_entity.pdbx_description
1 polymer ?
#
loop_
_entity_poly.entity_id
_entity_poly.type
_entity_poly.pdbx_seq_one_letter_code
_entity_poly.pdbx_strand_id
1 'polypeptide(L)'
;MENVVKASPTKEFFVNMLVRDLMLKQAIIELIDNSIDGARNIKKDNQFAGLKIDIKFDENKFTIEDNCGGIPLDIAANYAFRFGRPKTVGNSNTETTGIFGIGMKRALFKMGKIFSIHSITKTTEFKLDLNVQEWMEKDDNDWDFRFSSYEDHMENKEENIGTKIEIIDLYSDIAAEFKSESFEKEVIEHIQRRVGLDIVYGIEIIVNEKSLVGNNISLVDSDDMKPIKKEYQDGDVNVKILSGIAPRIGTKYPPEEAGWYIYCNGRLVVAADKSSLTTWKDMENRSSGVVFLD
;
A
#
# COMPACT_ATOMS: atom_id res chain seq x y z
N MET A 1 -21.18 32.11 -36.24
CA MET A 1 -20.67 31.50 -35.00
C MET A 1 -21.24 30.10 -34.96
N GLU A 2 -20.40 29.07 -34.97
CA GLU A 2 -20.87 27.71 -34.76
C GLU A 2 -21.29 27.55 -33.29
N ASN A 3 -22.52 27.09 -33.07
CA ASN A 3 -23.03 26.76 -31.74
C ASN A 3 -22.47 25.40 -31.34
N VAL A 4 -21.30 25.40 -30.72
CA VAL A 4 -20.63 24.19 -30.23
C VAL A 4 -21.21 23.76 -28.89
N VAL A 5 -21.58 22.48 -28.77
CA VAL A 5 -22.02 21.87 -27.50
C VAL A 5 -20.79 21.50 -26.67
N LYS A 6 -20.72 21.97 -25.43
CA LYS A 6 -19.67 21.55 -24.48
C LYS A 6 -20.01 20.16 -23.93
N ALA A 7 -19.18 19.17 -24.22
CA ALA A 7 -19.37 17.77 -23.82
C ALA A 7 -18.30 17.26 -22.83
N SER A 8 -17.46 18.16 -22.29
CA SER A 8 -16.44 17.80 -21.28
C SER A 8 -17.12 17.32 -19.98
N PRO A 9 -16.58 16.29 -19.30
CA PRO A 9 -17.09 15.88 -18.01
C PRO A 9 -16.86 16.97 -16.95
N THR A 10 -17.78 17.09 -16.00
CA THR A 10 -17.58 17.93 -14.82
C THR A 10 -16.54 17.29 -13.89
N LYS A 11 -15.87 18.11 -13.07
CA LYS A 11 -14.97 17.59 -12.02
C LYS A 11 -15.67 16.60 -11.09
N GLU A 12 -16.90 16.90 -10.70
CA GLU A 12 -17.72 16.04 -9.85
C GLU A 12 -17.95 14.67 -10.47
N PHE A 13 -18.34 14.61 -11.75
CA PHE A 13 -18.54 13.34 -12.45
C PHE A 13 -17.22 12.54 -12.50
N PHE A 14 -16.10 13.20 -12.76
CA PHE A 14 -14.79 12.58 -12.80
C PHE A 14 -14.38 12.00 -11.44
N VAL A 15 -14.49 12.77 -10.36
CA VAL A 15 -14.16 12.31 -8.99
C VAL A 15 -15.03 11.13 -8.60
N ASN A 16 -16.34 11.21 -8.84
CA ASN A 16 -17.27 10.12 -8.55
C ASN A 16 -16.92 8.83 -9.29
N MET A 17 -16.53 8.92 -10.57
CA MET A 17 -16.10 7.76 -11.33
C MET A 17 -14.76 7.21 -10.87
N LEU A 18 -13.84 8.07 -10.44
CA LEU A 18 -12.48 7.72 -10.04
C LEU A 18 -12.43 6.87 -8.76
N VAL A 19 -13.39 7.03 -7.85
CA VAL A 19 -13.43 6.35 -6.55
C VAL A 19 -14.51 5.26 -6.44
N ARG A 20 -15.35 5.10 -7.47
CA ARG A 20 -16.56 4.26 -7.42
C ARG A 20 -16.28 2.79 -7.07
N ASP A 21 -15.19 2.25 -7.60
CA ASP A 21 -14.76 0.86 -7.44
C ASP A 21 -13.74 0.67 -6.29
N LEU A 22 -13.34 1.76 -5.63
CA LEU A 22 -12.35 1.70 -4.56
C LEU A 22 -13.03 1.42 -3.22
N MET A 23 -12.73 0.24 -2.66
CA MET A 23 -13.09 -0.10 -1.27
C MET A 23 -12.26 0.72 -0.29
N LEU A 24 -12.83 1.07 0.87
CA LEU A 24 -12.17 1.90 1.88
C LEU A 24 -10.86 1.27 2.40
N LYS A 25 -10.88 -0.03 2.74
CA LYS A 25 -9.66 -0.77 3.12
C LYS A 25 -8.57 -0.74 2.06
N GLN A 26 -8.94 -0.75 0.77
CA GLN A 26 -7.99 -0.69 -0.33
C GLN A 26 -7.43 0.72 -0.49
N ALA A 27 -8.23 1.76 -0.24
CA ALA A 27 -7.78 3.15 -0.19
C ALA A 27 -6.70 3.36 0.88
N ILE A 28 -6.89 2.79 2.08
CA ILE A 28 -5.88 2.84 3.15
C ILE A 28 -4.57 2.16 2.69
N ILE A 29 -4.67 0.98 2.06
CA ILE A 29 -3.50 0.26 1.54
C ILE A 29 -2.79 1.05 0.44
N GLU A 30 -3.52 1.76 -0.43
CA GLU A 30 -2.88 2.61 -1.45
C GLU A 30 -2.02 3.72 -0.83
N LEU A 31 -2.35 4.20 0.38
CA LEU A 31 -1.52 5.16 1.12
C LEU A 31 -0.31 4.49 1.77
N ILE A 32 -0.51 3.32 2.39
CA ILE A 32 0.57 2.52 3.00
C ILE A 32 1.61 2.10 1.95
N ASP A 33 1.17 1.67 0.77
CA ASP A 33 2.06 1.28 -0.34
C ASP A 33 2.96 2.47 -0.75
N ASN A 34 2.47 3.73 -0.70
CA ASN A 34 3.31 4.90 -0.97
C ASN A 34 4.40 5.10 0.09
N SER A 35 4.06 4.93 1.38
CA SER A 35 5.03 5.02 2.47
C SER A 35 6.08 3.91 2.37
N ILE A 36 5.68 2.67 2.03
CA ILE A 36 6.61 1.55 1.82
C ILE A 36 7.50 1.77 0.59
N ASP A 37 6.97 2.31 -0.51
CA ASP A 37 7.78 2.65 -1.67
C ASP A 37 8.79 3.76 -1.32
N GLY A 38 8.41 4.72 -0.46
CA GLY A 38 9.34 5.67 0.17
C GLY A 38 10.44 4.98 0.98
N ALA A 39 10.06 4.03 1.84
CA ALA A 39 10.99 3.25 2.66
C ALA A 39 12.03 2.50 1.83
N ARG A 40 11.61 1.88 0.72
CA ARG A 40 12.50 1.18 -0.24
C ARG A 40 13.49 2.10 -0.93
N ASN A 41 13.13 3.38 -1.13
CA ASN A 41 14.04 4.36 -1.74
C ASN A 41 15.14 4.80 -0.76
N ILE A 42 14.85 4.87 0.53
CA ILE A 42 15.82 5.31 1.56
C ILE A 42 16.64 4.16 2.17
N LYS A 43 16.07 2.96 2.25
CA LYS A 43 16.73 1.75 2.79
C LYS A 43 16.80 0.66 1.73
N LYS A 44 18.02 0.23 1.39
CA LYS A 44 18.25 -0.88 0.47
C LYS A 44 18.18 -2.23 1.20
N ASP A 45 18.07 -3.30 0.41
CA ASP A 45 18.15 -4.70 0.87
C ASP A 45 17.12 -5.08 1.93
N ASN A 46 15.94 -4.46 1.90
CA ASN A 46 14.82 -4.78 2.78
C ASN A 46 15.18 -4.68 4.28
N GLN A 47 15.89 -3.62 4.66
CA GLN A 47 16.25 -3.32 6.05
C GLN A 47 15.52 -2.06 6.53
N PHE A 48 14.27 -2.20 6.94
CA PHE A 48 13.39 -1.08 7.29
C PHE A 48 13.41 -0.71 8.77
N ALA A 49 14.33 -1.26 9.55
CA ALA A 49 14.47 -0.92 10.97
C ALA A 49 14.61 0.59 11.19
N GLY A 50 13.81 1.12 12.12
CA GLY A 50 13.72 2.54 12.45
C GLY A 50 12.72 3.34 11.60
N LEU A 51 12.09 2.70 10.61
CA LEU A 51 10.99 3.30 9.86
C LEU A 51 9.65 2.93 10.47
N LYS A 52 8.71 3.87 10.41
CA LYS A 52 7.40 3.77 11.03
C LYS A 52 6.32 4.38 10.13
N ILE A 53 5.14 3.76 10.12
CA ILE A 53 3.89 4.24 9.54
C ILE A 53 2.81 4.19 10.64
N ASP A 54 2.27 5.35 11.03
CA ASP A 54 1.24 5.51 12.04
C ASP A 54 -0.09 5.89 11.37
N ILE A 55 -1.12 5.08 11.56
CA ILE A 55 -2.45 5.27 10.96
C ILE A 55 -3.46 5.40 12.09
N LYS A 56 -4.26 6.46 12.03
CA LYS A 56 -5.33 6.74 12.99
C LYS A 56 -6.61 7.11 12.27
N PHE A 57 -7.73 6.54 12.68
CA PHE A 57 -9.03 6.94 12.17
C PHE A 57 -10.14 6.80 13.21
N ASP A 58 -11.11 7.69 13.11
CA ASP A 58 -12.35 7.71 13.88
C ASP A 58 -13.49 8.29 13.02
N GLU A 59 -14.66 8.57 13.60
CA GLU A 59 -15.79 9.13 12.84
C GLU A 59 -15.55 10.55 12.30
N ASN A 60 -14.53 11.27 12.79
CA ASN A 60 -14.26 12.66 12.45
C ASN A 60 -13.14 12.78 11.41
N LYS A 61 -12.13 11.91 11.49
CA LYS A 61 -10.94 12.04 10.63
C LYS A 61 -10.19 10.73 10.37
N PHE A 62 -9.36 10.79 9.34
CA PHE A 62 -8.30 9.83 9.04
C PHE A 62 -6.95 10.53 9.01
N THR A 63 -5.90 9.87 9.51
CA THR A 63 -4.53 10.35 9.46
C THR A 63 -3.59 9.19 9.16
N ILE A 64 -2.63 9.42 8.27
CA ILE A 64 -1.45 8.56 8.08
C ILE A 64 -0.20 9.43 8.16
N GLU A 65 0.76 9.01 8.97
CA GLU A 65 2.02 9.71 9.20
C GLU A 65 3.18 8.71 9.13
N ASP A 66 4.20 9.00 8.32
CA ASP A 66 5.36 8.14 8.17
C ASP A 66 6.66 8.95 8.17
N ASN A 67 7.78 8.27 8.47
CA ASN A 67 9.14 8.83 8.35
C ASN A 67 9.91 8.26 7.15
N CYS A 68 9.22 7.87 6.08
CA CYS A 68 9.74 7.07 4.98
C CYS A 68 10.35 7.93 3.83
N GLY A 69 10.99 9.04 4.17
CA GLY A 69 11.79 9.86 3.24
C GLY A 69 11.08 11.08 2.64
N GLY A 70 9.76 11.16 2.77
CA GLY A 70 8.95 12.27 2.25
C GLY A 70 8.79 12.27 0.72
N ILE A 71 7.92 13.16 0.25
CA ILE A 71 7.66 13.45 -1.16
C ILE A 71 8.43 14.73 -1.55
N PRO A 72 9.34 14.68 -2.54
CA PRO A 72 10.01 15.87 -3.06
C PRO A 72 9.05 16.87 -3.70
N LEU A 73 9.35 18.17 -3.55
CA LEU A 73 8.50 19.25 -4.08
C LEU A 73 8.30 19.17 -5.61
N ASP A 74 9.34 18.82 -6.37
CA ASP A 74 9.28 18.66 -7.82
C ASP A 74 8.40 17.47 -8.23
N ILE A 75 8.49 16.36 -7.48
CA ILE A 75 7.62 15.19 -7.65
C ILE A 75 6.17 15.56 -7.35
N ALA A 76 5.93 16.30 -6.27
CA ALA A 76 4.60 16.79 -5.91
C ALA A 76 4.01 17.66 -7.03
N ALA A 77 4.76 18.67 -7.49
CA ALA A 77 4.31 19.63 -8.49
C ALA A 77 4.03 19.00 -9.87
N ASN A 78 4.84 18.01 -10.27
CA ASN A 78 4.82 17.51 -11.65
C ASN A 78 4.16 16.14 -11.82
N TYR A 79 4.03 15.34 -10.75
CA TYR A 79 3.66 13.93 -10.85
C TYR A 79 2.60 13.49 -9.84
N ALA A 80 2.81 13.73 -8.54
CA ALA A 80 1.97 13.14 -7.48
C ALA A 80 0.49 13.52 -7.62
N PHE A 81 0.20 14.70 -8.16
CA PHE A 81 -1.16 15.23 -8.28
C PHE A 81 -1.75 15.21 -9.70
N ARG A 82 -1.01 14.77 -10.72
CA ARG A 82 -1.56 14.67 -12.09
C ARG A 82 -2.48 13.48 -12.26
N PHE A 83 -3.56 13.65 -13.03
CA PHE A 83 -4.46 12.56 -13.43
C PHE A 83 -3.90 11.83 -14.67
N GLY A 84 -3.20 10.73 -14.43
CA GLY A 84 -2.53 9.93 -15.46
C GLY A 84 -1.07 10.32 -15.72
N ARG A 85 -0.31 9.44 -16.42
CA ARG A 85 1.10 9.69 -16.74
C ARG A 85 1.24 10.72 -17.88
N PRO A 86 2.15 11.71 -17.77
CA PRO A 86 2.56 12.51 -18.91
C PRO A 86 3.20 11.62 -19.98
N LYS A 87 2.90 11.85 -21.27
CA LYS A 87 3.48 11.10 -22.39
C LYS A 87 5.02 11.21 -22.50
N THR A 88 5.63 12.11 -21.74
CA THR A 88 7.04 12.54 -21.86
C THR A 88 8.00 11.83 -20.90
N VAL A 89 7.52 10.98 -19.99
CA VAL A 89 8.39 10.27 -19.04
C VAL A 89 8.62 8.84 -19.53
N GLY A 90 9.85 8.58 -19.99
CA GLY A 90 10.29 7.25 -20.37
C GLY A 90 10.18 6.27 -19.20
N ASN A 91 9.90 5.00 -19.51
CA ASN A 91 9.79 3.91 -18.54
C ASN A 91 11.01 3.87 -17.60
N SER A 92 10.89 4.47 -16.42
CA SER A 92 11.84 4.22 -15.34
C SER A 92 11.63 2.79 -14.87
N ASN A 93 12.66 1.95 -15.03
CA ASN A 93 12.69 0.52 -14.67
C ASN A 93 12.68 0.25 -13.14
N THR A 94 12.13 1.16 -12.35
CA THR A 94 11.89 0.93 -10.92
C THR A 94 10.45 0.44 -10.79
N GLU A 95 10.28 -0.81 -10.38
CA GLU A 95 9.00 -1.44 -10.05
C GLU A 95 8.39 -0.77 -8.81
N THR A 96 7.98 0.49 -8.94
CA THR A 96 7.13 1.16 -7.96
C THR A 96 5.72 0.64 -8.17
N THR A 97 5.09 0.24 -7.07
CA THR A 97 3.79 -0.42 -7.13
C THR A 97 2.66 0.50 -7.60
N GLY A 98 2.89 1.82 -7.60
CA GLY A 98 1.99 2.86 -8.06
C GLY A 98 2.09 3.22 -9.55
N ILE A 99 2.02 2.24 -10.46
CA ILE A 99 2.19 2.41 -11.93
C ILE A 99 1.32 3.54 -12.52
N PHE A 100 0.22 3.93 -11.88
CA PHE A 100 -0.72 4.93 -12.42
C PHE A 100 -0.67 6.31 -11.74
N GLY A 101 0.07 6.50 -10.65
CA GLY A 101 0.12 7.77 -9.93
C GLY A 101 -1.23 8.29 -9.43
N ILE A 102 -2.30 7.48 -9.46
CA ILE A 102 -3.66 7.87 -9.05
C ILE A 102 -4.05 7.36 -7.66
N GLY A 103 -3.37 6.36 -7.10
CA GLY A 103 -3.79 5.67 -5.87
C GLY A 103 -4.00 6.63 -4.70
N MET A 104 -2.98 7.41 -4.35
CA MET A 104 -3.11 8.42 -3.30
C MET A 104 -4.33 9.34 -3.49
N LYS A 105 -4.53 9.89 -4.70
CA LYS A 105 -5.66 10.78 -4.98
C LYS A 105 -7.00 10.07 -4.84
N ARG A 106 -7.12 8.84 -5.33
CA ARG A 106 -8.35 8.04 -5.18
C ARG A 106 -8.66 7.83 -3.71
N ALA A 107 -7.66 7.50 -2.90
CA ALA A 107 -7.83 7.34 -1.47
C ALA A 107 -8.31 8.63 -0.79
N LEU A 108 -7.68 9.77 -1.10
CA LEU A 108 -8.07 11.08 -0.57
C LEU A 108 -9.53 11.42 -0.92
N PHE A 109 -9.90 11.32 -2.19
CA PHE A 109 -11.26 11.60 -2.66
C PHE A 109 -12.30 10.58 -2.19
N LYS A 110 -11.89 9.35 -1.88
CA LYS A 110 -12.78 8.31 -1.37
C LYS A 110 -13.20 8.58 0.08
N MET A 111 -12.30 9.13 0.90
CA MET A 111 -12.48 9.19 2.35
C MET A 111 -13.24 10.44 2.81
N GLY A 112 -12.89 11.62 2.29
CA GLY A 112 -13.46 12.87 2.80
C GLY A 112 -13.35 14.05 1.83
N LYS A 113 -13.94 15.16 2.25
CA LYS A 113 -14.06 16.36 1.42
C LYS A 113 -12.92 17.35 1.63
N ILE A 114 -12.21 17.25 2.73
CA ILE A 114 -11.09 18.13 3.04
C ILE A 114 -9.88 17.27 3.38
N PHE A 115 -8.75 17.53 2.71
CA PHE A 115 -7.51 16.86 3.05
C PHE A 115 -6.32 17.82 3.05
N SER A 116 -5.33 17.47 3.87
CA SER A 116 -4.06 18.15 4.01
C SER A 116 -2.93 17.15 3.78
N ILE A 117 -1.92 17.54 3.03
CA ILE A 117 -0.68 16.78 2.84
C ILE A 117 0.45 17.69 3.25
N HIS A 118 1.23 17.25 4.24
CA HIS A 118 2.45 17.90 4.68
C HIS A 118 3.59 16.92 4.50
N SER A 119 4.60 17.31 3.72
CA SER A 119 5.70 16.42 3.37
C SER A 119 7.02 17.16 3.50
N ILE A 120 7.97 16.51 4.17
CA ILE A 120 9.31 17.01 4.45
C ILE A 120 10.30 15.97 3.94
N THR A 121 11.16 16.37 3.02
CA THR A 121 12.35 15.62 2.62
C THR A 121 13.59 16.28 3.21
N LYS A 122 14.77 15.73 2.94
CA LYS A 122 16.04 16.35 3.35
C LYS A 122 16.20 17.79 2.85
N THR A 123 15.70 18.08 1.64
CA THR A 123 15.96 19.33 0.92
C THR A 123 14.72 20.14 0.60
N THR A 124 13.52 19.62 0.84
CA THR A 124 12.27 20.31 0.48
C THR A 124 11.20 20.11 1.54
N GLU A 125 10.30 21.07 1.66
CA GLU A 125 9.07 20.96 2.44
C GLU A 125 7.91 21.51 1.62
N PHE A 126 6.74 20.87 1.70
CA PHE A 126 5.52 21.46 1.17
C PHE A 126 4.30 21.11 2.00
N LYS A 127 3.32 21.99 1.91
CA LYS A 127 1.96 21.76 2.38
C LYS A 127 0.95 21.98 1.27
N LEU A 128 -0.01 21.08 1.14
CA LEU A 128 -1.16 21.20 0.25
C LEU A 128 -2.42 20.98 1.06
N ASP A 129 -3.26 22.01 1.15
CA ASP A 129 -4.60 21.92 1.74
C ASP A 129 -5.64 22.03 0.63
N LEU A 130 -6.56 21.07 0.55
CA LEU A 130 -7.62 21.06 -0.46
C LEU A 130 -8.99 20.83 0.18
N ASN A 131 -9.92 21.74 -0.12
CA ASN A 131 -11.36 21.47 -0.03
C ASN A 131 -11.85 21.03 -1.42
N VAL A 132 -12.27 19.77 -1.51
CA VAL A 132 -12.69 19.13 -2.76
C VAL A 132 -13.95 19.79 -3.30
N GLN A 133 -14.90 20.19 -2.44
CA GLN A 133 -16.14 20.86 -2.88
C GLN A 133 -15.84 22.21 -3.51
N GLU A 134 -15.07 23.06 -2.82
CA GLU A 134 -14.67 24.37 -3.35
C GLU A 134 -13.86 24.25 -4.65
N TRP A 135 -13.02 23.22 -4.77
CA TRP A 135 -12.27 22.97 -6.01
C TRP A 135 -13.16 22.51 -7.17
N MET A 136 -14.19 21.71 -6.89
CA MET A 136 -15.18 21.27 -7.89
C MET A 136 -16.08 22.41 -8.37
N GLU A 137 -16.33 23.43 -7.53
CA GLU A 137 -17.12 24.61 -7.90
C GLU A 137 -16.36 25.62 -8.80
N LYS A 138 -15.03 25.54 -8.84
CA LYS A 138 -14.21 26.33 -9.78
C LYS A 138 -14.39 25.83 -11.21
N ASP A 139 -14.09 26.68 -12.19
CA ASP A 139 -14.14 26.39 -13.63
C ASP A 139 -13.67 24.95 -13.95
N ASP A 140 -14.49 24.19 -14.68
CA ASP A 140 -14.21 22.80 -15.09
C ASP A 140 -12.93 22.69 -15.95
N ASN A 141 -12.32 23.79 -16.38
CA ASN A 141 -11.03 23.82 -17.06
C ASN A 141 -9.82 24.00 -16.11
N ASP A 142 -10.03 24.39 -14.86
CA ASP A 142 -8.96 24.56 -13.86
C ASP A 142 -8.82 23.33 -12.97
N TRP A 143 -7.94 22.41 -13.37
CA TRP A 143 -7.70 21.14 -12.67
C TRP A 143 -6.54 21.21 -11.67
N ASP A 144 -5.89 22.37 -11.54
CA ASP A 144 -4.66 22.49 -10.77
C ASP A 144 -4.93 22.59 -9.26
N PHE A 145 -4.05 21.98 -8.47
CA PHE A 145 -3.97 22.25 -7.03
C PHE A 145 -2.86 23.25 -6.75
N ARG A 146 -3.01 24.02 -5.66
CA ARG A 146 -2.02 24.99 -5.21
C ARG A 146 -1.43 24.52 -3.89
N PHE A 147 -0.13 24.67 -3.73
CA PHE A 147 0.51 24.50 -2.43
C PHE A 147 0.07 25.64 -1.50
N SER A 148 -0.26 25.30 -0.26
CA SER A 148 -0.48 26.27 0.82
C SER A 148 0.84 26.91 1.25
N SER A 149 1.91 26.13 1.26
CA SER A 149 3.28 26.57 1.51
C SER A 149 4.27 25.61 0.86
N TYR A 150 5.46 26.09 0.52
CA TYR A 150 6.56 25.26 0.05
C TYR A 150 7.90 25.95 0.25
N GLU A 151 8.93 25.16 0.51
CA GLU A 151 10.32 25.57 0.59
C GLU A 151 11.21 24.54 -0.13
N ASP A 152 12.26 25.04 -0.80
CA ASP A 152 13.25 24.25 -1.51
C ASP A 152 14.65 24.64 -1.02
N HIS A 153 15.65 23.80 -1.29
CA HIS A 153 17.03 23.96 -0.86
C HIS A 153 17.21 24.04 0.66
N MET A 154 16.41 23.27 1.39
CA MET A 154 16.50 23.13 2.85
C MET A 154 17.61 22.15 3.28
N GLU A 155 17.93 22.16 4.57
CA GLU A 155 18.74 21.13 5.24
C GLU A 155 17.99 20.57 6.45
N ASN A 156 16.87 19.89 6.18
CA ASN A 156 15.99 19.37 7.22
C ASN A 156 16.70 18.30 8.06
N LYS A 157 16.37 18.25 9.35
CA LYS A 157 16.87 17.20 10.25
C LYS A 157 16.15 15.89 10.00
N GLU A 158 16.84 14.77 10.24
CA GLU A 158 16.32 13.43 9.95
C GLU A 158 15.02 13.16 10.71
N GLU A 159 14.91 13.63 11.96
CA GLU A 159 13.71 13.46 12.77
C GLU A 159 12.46 14.18 12.24
N ASN A 160 12.63 15.14 11.32
CA ASN A 160 11.52 15.87 10.71
C ASN A 160 11.12 15.29 9.34
N ILE A 161 11.91 14.37 8.78
CA ILE A 161 11.65 13.81 7.45
C ILE A 161 10.47 12.86 7.53
N GLY A 162 9.53 13.01 6.61
CA GLY A 162 8.32 12.21 6.60
C GLY A 162 7.21 12.79 5.77
N THR A 163 6.07 12.13 5.80
CA THR A 163 4.83 12.62 5.20
C THR A 163 3.67 12.40 6.16
N LYS A 164 2.84 13.43 6.28
CA LYS A 164 1.59 13.39 7.02
C LYS A 164 0.45 13.73 6.07
N ILE A 165 -0.55 12.87 6.03
CA ILE A 165 -1.80 13.09 5.34
C ILE A 165 -2.92 13.08 6.38
N GLU A 166 -3.71 14.14 6.40
CA GLU A 166 -4.92 14.25 7.23
C GLU A 166 -6.14 14.46 6.34
N ILE A 167 -7.23 13.75 6.65
CA ILE A 167 -8.51 13.86 5.94
C ILE A 167 -9.59 14.09 6.98
N ILE A 168 -10.36 15.16 6.81
CA ILE A 168 -11.47 15.57 7.67
C ILE A 168 -12.73 15.79 6.81
N ASP A 169 -13.86 16.04 7.48
CA ASP A 169 -15.17 16.10 6.82
C ASP A 169 -15.41 14.84 5.96
N LEU A 170 -15.33 13.70 6.62
CA LEU A 170 -15.51 12.38 6.04
C LEU A 170 -16.93 12.24 5.46
N TYR A 171 -17.06 11.43 4.41
CA TYR A 171 -18.40 11.03 3.96
C TYR A 171 -19.09 10.19 5.04
N SER A 172 -20.42 10.29 5.15
CA SER A 172 -21.17 9.72 6.27
C SER A 172 -21.05 8.20 6.39
N ASP A 173 -20.94 7.50 5.26
CA ASP A 173 -20.69 6.05 5.19
C ASP A 173 -19.28 5.70 5.65
N ILE A 174 -18.27 6.49 5.25
CA ILE A 174 -16.88 6.33 5.67
C ILE A 174 -16.71 6.57 7.17
N ALA A 175 -17.32 7.64 7.70
CA ALA A 175 -17.32 7.93 9.13
C ALA A 175 -17.95 6.78 9.95
N ALA A 176 -19.03 6.18 9.44
CA ALA A 176 -19.66 5.03 10.06
C ALA A 176 -18.77 3.76 10.02
N GLU A 177 -18.06 3.52 8.92
CA GLU A 177 -17.09 2.42 8.83
C GLU A 177 -15.90 2.62 9.77
N PHE A 178 -15.28 3.81 9.81
CA PHE A 178 -14.14 4.10 10.69
C PHE A 178 -14.47 4.00 12.18
N LYS A 179 -15.72 4.25 12.57
CA LYS A 179 -16.19 4.04 13.94
C LYS A 179 -16.32 2.55 14.31
N SER A 180 -16.36 1.65 13.34
CA SER A 180 -16.64 0.24 13.58
C SER A 180 -15.38 -0.53 13.99
N GLU A 181 -15.40 -1.14 15.17
CA GLU A 181 -14.35 -2.06 15.63
C GLU A 181 -14.16 -3.26 14.69
N SER A 182 -15.24 -3.73 14.04
CA SER A 182 -15.14 -4.85 13.09
C SER A 182 -14.39 -4.44 11.83
N PHE A 183 -14.58 -3.21 11.37
CA PHE A 183 -13.85 -2.65 10.23
C PHE A 183 -12.39 -2.46 10.58
N GLU A 184 -12.07 -1.93 11.76
CA GLU A 184 -10.68 -1.80 12.21
C GLU A 184 -9.95 -3.15 12.21
N LYS A 185 -10.60 -4.19 12.75
CA LYS A 185 -10.05 -5.56 12.73
C LYS A 185 -9.85 -6.06 11.29
N GLU A 186 -10.81 -5.86 10.40
CA GLU A 186 -10.71 -6.27 9.00
C GLU A 186 -9.54 -5.56 8.29
N VAL A 187 -9.40 -4.25 8.49
CA VAL A 187 -8.31 -3.45 7.91
C VAL A 187 -6.95 -3.94 8.43
N ILE A 188 -6.82 -4.15 9.74
CA ILE A 188 -5.61 -4.69 10.36
C ILE A 188 -5.21 -6.02 9.73
N GLU A 189 -6.15 -6.98 9.65
CA GLU A 189 -5.90 -8.29 9.03
C GLU A 189 -5.51 -8.15 7.55
N HIS A 190 -6.15 -7.22 6.84
CA HIS A 190 -5.89 -7.00 5.41
C HIS A 190 -4.51 -6.39 5.17
N ILE A 191 -4.12 -5.39 5.96
CA ILE A 191 -2.78 -4.77 5.92
C ILE A 191 -1.72 -5.83 6.24
N GLN A 192 -1.87 -6.57 7.34
CA GLN A 192 -0.90 -7.59 7.74
C GLN A 192 -0.69 -8.67 6.66
N ARG A 193 -1.75 -9.07 5.95
CA ARG A 193 -1.62 -9.98 4.81
C ARG A 193 -0.87 -9.33 3.65
N ARG A 194 -1.15 -8.05 3.37
CA ARG A 194 -0.59 -7.33 2.22
C ARG A 194 0.89 -6.99 2.36
N VAL A 195 1.27 -6.44 3.51
CA VAL A 195 2.60 -5.85 3.77
C VAL A 195 3.35 -6.58 4.90
N GLY A 196 2.88 -7.78 5.27
CA GLY A 196 3.46 -8.54 6.37
C GLY A 196 4.95 -8.83 6.21
N LEU A 197 5.43 -8.98 4.96
CA LEU A 197 6.85 -9.17 4.69
C LEU A 197 7.67 -7.89 4.97
N ASP A 198 7.14 -6.72 4.62
CA ASP A 198 7.79 -5.43 4.93
C ASP A 198 7.87 -5.22 6.46
N ILE A 199 6.84 -5.64 7.21
CA ILE A 199 6.87 -5.63 8.69
C ILE A 199 7.96 -6.58 9.22
N VAL A 200 8.10 -7.77 8.64
CA VAL A 200 9.19 -8.71 9.00
C VAL A 200 10.57 -8.11 8.70
N TYR A 201 10.67 -7.28 7.66
CA TYR A 201 11.87 -6.52 7.32
C TYR A 201 12.14 -5.30 8.22
N GLY A 202 11.27 -5.07 9.21
CA GLY A 202 11.53 -4.18 10.33
C GLY A 202 10.80 -2.84 10.29
N ILE A 203 9.90 -2.61 9.32
CA ILE A 203 9.04 -1.41 9.34
C ILE A 203 7.97 -1.58 10.41
N GLU A 204 7.82 -0.58 11.28
CA GLU A 204 6.74 -0.55 12.26
C GLU A 204 5.48 0.02 11.61
N ILE A 205 4.38 -0.71 11.63
CA ILE A 205 3.07 -0.19 11.19
C ILE A 205 2.13 -0.25 12.39
N ILE A 206 1.49 0.88 12.69
CA ILE A 206 0.55 1.02 13.80
C ILE A 206 -0.80 1.49 13.26
N VAL A 207 -1.89 0.84 13.65
CA VAL A 207 -3.26 1.24 13.31
C VAL A 207 -4.05 1.42 14.60
N ASN A 208 -4.58 2.62 14.85
CA ASN A 208 -5.33 2.95 16.08
C ASN A 208 -4.62 2.44 17.35
N GLU A 209 -3.32 2.77 17.49
CA GLU A 209 -2.45 2.37 18.61
C GLU A 209 -2.10 0.87 18.67
N LYS A 210 -2.57 0.05 17.73
CA LYS A 210 -2.23 -1.37 17.64
C LYS A 210 -1.08 -1.58 16.67
N SER A 211 0.08 -1.99 17.19
CA SER A 211 1.23 -2.40 16.37
C SER A 211 0.88 -3.68 15.60
N LEU A 212 1.06 -3.62 14.29
CA LEU A 212 0.78 -4.73 13.40
C LEU A 212 1.90 -5.76 13.48
N VAL A 213 1.54 -7.03 13.30
CA VAL A 213 2.51 -8.13 13.24
C VAL A 213 2.61 -8.65 11.82
N GLY A 214 3.83 -8.69 11.30
CA GLY A 214 4.12 -9.35 10.04
C GLY A 214 3.89 -10.85 10.18
N ASN A 215 3.18 -11.45 9.23
CA ASN A 215 3.08 -12.91 9.18
C ASN A 215 4.43 -13.47 8.75
N ASN A 216 5.23 -13.92 9.72
CA ASN A 216 6.48 -14.60 9.45
C ASN A 216 6.23 -16.10 9.33
N ILE A 217 6.30 -16.64 8.11
CA ILE A 217 6.36 -18.09 7.93
C ILE A 217 7.77 -18.52 8.35
N SER A 218 7.88 -18.92 9.60
CA SER A 218 9.12 -19.49 10.12
C SER A 218 9.15 -20.97 9.81
N LEU A 219 10.32 -21.47 9.41
CA LEU A 219 10.57 -22.90 9.25
C LEU A 219 11.62 -23.31 10.28
N VAL A 220 11.49 -24.50 10.84
CA VAL A 220 12.48 -25.07 11.76
C VAL A 220 13.79 -25.27 10.98
N ASP A 221 14.86 -24.66 11.46
CA ASP A 221 16.24 -24.85 11.01
C ASP A 221 17.10 -25.25 12.20
N SER A 222 17.52 -26.52 12.20
CA SER A 222 18.25 -27.19 13.27
C SER A 222 19.24 -28.18 12.67
N ASP A 223 20.15 -28.71 13.49
CA ASP A 223 21.11 -29.71 13.03
C ASP A 223 20.42 -30.98 12.48
N ASP A 224 19.26 -31.36 13.06
CA ASP A 224 18.50 -32.55 12.68
C ASP A 224 17.53 -32.30 11.52
N MET A 225 17.12 -31.06 11.28
CA MET A 225 16.11 -30.73 10.28
C MET A 225 16.32 -29.33 9.72
N LYS A 226 16.51 -29.25 8.39
CA LYS A 226 16.74 -28.01 7.66
C LYS A 226 15.68 -27.80 6.58
N PRO A 227 15.23 -26.55 6.35
CA PRO A 227 14.35 -26.24 5.24
C PRO A 227 15.03 -26.53 3.90
N ILE A 228 14.24 -26.98 2.94
CA ILE A 228 14.67 -27.11 1.55
C ILE A 228 14.45 -25.76 0.86
N LYS A 229 15.52 -25.25 0.25
CA LYS A 229 15.48 -24.07 -0.59
C LYS A 229 15.77 -24.47 -2.04
N LYS A 230 14.88 -24.11 -2.96
CA LYS A 230 15.10 -24.26 -4.41
C LYS A 230 14.87 -22.91 -5.09
N GLU A 231 15.81 -22.52 -5.93
CA GLU A 231 15.71 -21.32 -6.76
C GLU A 231 15.86 -21.73 -8.22
N TYR A 232 15.01 -21.20 -9.09
CA TYR A 232 15.09 -21.39 -10.53
C TYR A 232 14.47 -20.20 -11.26
N GLN A 233 14.75 -20.11 -12.55
CA GLN A 233 14.16 -19.12 -13.43
C GLN A 233 13.20 -19.82 -14.39
N ASP A 234 12.00 -19.26 -14.55
CA ASP A 234 10.99 -19.71 -15.49
C ASP A 234 10.58 -18.52 -16.38
N GLY A 235 11.11 -18.49 -17.61
CA GLY A 235 11.06 -17.31 -18.47
C GLY A 235 11.70 -16.09 -17.80
N ASP A 236 10.90 -15.03 -17.62
CA ASP A 236 11.33 -13.77 -17.00
C ASP A 236 11.08 -13.74 -15.48
N VAL A 237 10.56 -14.82 -14.89
CA VAL A 237 10.20 -14.89 -13.47
C VAL A 237 11.27 -15.63 -12.68
N ASN A 238 11.78 -14.99 -11.64
CA ASN A 238 12.64 -15.63 -10.65
C ASN A 238 11.78 -16.29 -9.58
N VAL A 239 11.87 -17.61 -9.47
CA VAL A 239 11.08 -18.40 -8.51
C VAL A 239 11.98 -18.88 -7.38
N LYS A 240 11.52 -18.65 -6.14
CA LYS A 240 12.13 -19.14 -4.91
C LYS A 240 11.13 -19.96 -4.14
N ILE A 241 11.46 -21.21 -3.87
CA ILE A 241 10.66 -22.14 -3.09
C ILE A 241 11.41 -22.44 -1.79
N LEU A 242 10.73 -22.24 -0.67
CA LEU A 242 11.15 -22.66 0.65
C LEU A 242 10.11 -23.68 1.16
N SER A 243 10.57 -24.86 1.56
CA SER A 243 9.70 -25.91 2.11
C SER A 243 10.31 -26.48 3.38
N GLY A 244 9.49 -26.70 4.39
CA GLY A 244 9.92 -27.20 5.68
C GLY A 244 8.76 -27.33 6.65
N ILE A 245 9.07 -27.57 7.91
CA ILE A 245 8.09 -27.69 8.99
C ILE A 245 8.06 -26.38 9.78
N ALA A 246 6.87 -25.82 9.98
CA ALA A 246 6.68 -24.65 10.83
C ALA A 246 6.96 -24.99 12.31
N PRO A 247 7.47 -24.04 13.13
CA PRO A 247 7.66 -24.28 14.56
C PRO A 247 6.32 -24.56 15.26
N ARG A 248 6.38 -25.24 16.41
CA ARG A 248 5.21 -25.44 17.26
C ARG A 248 4.81 -24.15 17.95
N ILE A 249 3.52 -23.90 18.07
CA ILE A 249 2.97 -22.90 18.98
C ILE A 249 2.64 -23.63 20.29
N GLY A 250 3.49 -23.41 21.31
CA GLY A 250 3.45 -24.20 22.53
C GLY A 250 3.75 -25.68 22.26
N THR A 251 2.76 -26.55 22.44
CA THR A 251 2.90 -28.00 22.23
C THR A 251 2.32 -28.49 20.89
N LYS A 252 1.67 -27.63 20.11
CA LYS A 252 0.91 -28.03 18.91
C LYS A 252 1.51 -27.45 17.64
N TYR A 253 1.36 -28.18 16.53
CA TYR A 253 1.43 -27.59 15.19
C TYR A 253 0.02 -27.10 14.85
N PRO A 254 -0.15 -25.87 14.34
CA PRO A 254 -1.43 -25.37 13.85
C PRO A 254 -1.68 -25.87 12.42
N PRO A 255 -2.41 -26.99 12.19
CA PRO A 255 -2.60 -27.50 10.84
C PRO A 255 -3.30 -26.48 9.95
N GLU A 256 -4.20 -25.65 10.45
CA GLU A 256 -4.88 -24.57 9.74
C GLU A 256 -3.93 -23.54 9.10
N GLU A 257 -2.74 -23.32 9.66
CA GLU A 257 -1.72 -22.43 9.11
C GLU A 257 -0.73 -23.14 8.18
N ALA A 258 -0.83 -24.47 8.03
CA ALA A 258 -0.02 -25.21 7.08
C ALA A 258 -0.54 -25.04 5.65
N GLY A 259 0.33 -25.25 4.65
CA GLY A 259 -0.03 -25.18 3.23
C GLY A 259 0.96 -24.31 2.46
N TRP A 260 0.61 -24.03 1.20
CA TRP A 260 1.39 -23.13 0.37
C TRP A 260 1.07 -21.68 0.66
N TYR A 261 2.12 -20.89 0.80
CA TYR A 261 2.06 -19.44 0.80
C TYR A 261 2.78 -18.95 -0.45
N ILE A 262 2.08 -18.18 -1.28
CA ILE A 262 2.61 -17.69 -2.56
C ILE A 262 2.75 -16.18 -2.46
N TYR A 263 3.98 -15.70 -2.65
CA TYR A 263 4.31 -14.29 -2.74
C TYR A 263 4.68 -13.92 -4.17
N CYS A 264 4.10 -12.84 -4.69
CA CYS A 264 4.46 -12.26 -5.98
C CYS A 264 4.91 -10.82 -5.76
N ASN A 265 6.16 -10.49 -6.10
CA ASN A 265 6.75 -9.17 -5.89
C ASN A 265 6.54 -8.64 -4.47
N GLY A 266 6.83 -9.49 -3.47
CA GLY A 266 6.68 -9.19 -2.04
C GLY A 266 5.26 -9.28 -1.48
N ARG A 267 4.23 -9.42 -2.33
CA ARG A 267 2.82 -9.44 -1.91
C ARG A 267 2.32 -10.86 -1.73
N LEU A 268 1.72 -11.17 -0.58
CA LEU A 268 1.06 -12.45 -0.33
C LEU A 268 -0.21 -12.55 -1.18
N VAL A 269 -0.26 -13.52 -2.09
CA VAL A 269 -1.40 -13.78 -2.99
C VAL A 269 -2.25 -14.92 -2.47
N VAL A 270 -1.59 -15.94 -1.91
CA VAL A 270 -2.22 -17.17 -1.42
C VAL A 270 -1.63 -17.49 -0.06
N ALA A 271 -2.46 -17.80 0.94
CA ALA A 271 -2.04 -18.06 2.30
C ALA A 271 -2.60 -19.40 2.80
N ALA A 272 -1.76 -20.22 3.42
CA ALA A 272 -2.11 -21.53 3.98
C ALA A 272 -2.95 -22.40 3.01
N ASP A 273 -2.69 -22.31 1.70
CA ASP A 273 -3.52 -23.00 0.72
C ASP A 273 -3.19 -24.48 0.69
N LYS A 274 -4.26 -25.26 0.75
CA LYS A 274 -4.25 -26.72 0.65
C LYS A 274 -5.20 -27.20 -0.44
N SER A 275 -5.56 -26.34 -1.39
CA SER A 275 -6.49 -26.69 -2.45
C SER A 275 -5.74 -27.30 -3.64
N SER A 276 -6.47 -27.59 -4.72
CA SER A 276 -5.88 -28.00 -6.00
C SER A 276 -5.14 -26.86 -6.70
N LEU A 277 -5.39 -25.59 -6.32
CA LEU A 277 -4.67 -24.43 -6.86
C LEU A 277 -3.16 -24.60 -6.75
N THR A 278 -2.71 -25.11 -5.61
CA THR A 278 -1.30 -25.35 -5.30
C THR A 278 -0.92 -26.82 -5.38
N THR A 279 -1.81 -27.65 -5.95
CA THR A 279 -1.68 -29.10 -6.07
C THR A 279 -1.50 -29.84 -4.73
N TRP A 280 -1.68 -29.16 -3.59
CA TRP A 280 -1.48 -29.73 -2.26
C TRP A 280 -2.39 -30.95 -2.04
N LYS A 281 -3.67 -30.81 -2.37
CA LYS A 281 -4.65 -31.91 -2.32
C LYS A 281 -4.55 -32.89 -3.49
N ASP A 282 -4.03 -32.46 -4.62
CA ASP A 282 -3.84 -33.35 -5.76
C ASP A 282 -2.74 -34.39 -5.49
N MET A 283 -1.82 -34.09 -4.56
CA MET A 283 -0.87 -35.06 -4.03
C MET A 283 -1.48 -36.05 -3.02
N GLU A 284 -2.54 -35.72 -2.28
CA GLU A 284 -3.30 -36.74 -1.53
C GLU A 284 -3.95 -37.74 -2.50
N ASN A 285 -4.37 -37.25 -3.67
CA ASN A 285 -4.81 -38.09 -4.78
C ASN A 285 -3.67 -38.82 -5.53
N ARG A 286 -2.38 -38.58 -5.28
CA ARG A 286 -1.30 -39.37 -5.91
C ARG A 286 -1.22 -40.80 -5.38
N SER A 287 -1.86 -41.10 -4.25
CA SER A 287 -2.14 -42.49 -3.86
C SER A 287 -3.12 -43.21 -4.83
N SER A 288 -3.68 -42.49 -5.81
CA SER A 288 -4.46 -43.04 -6.94
C SER A 288 -3.69 -43.17 -8.27
N GLY A 289 -2.36 -42.93 -8.30
CA GLY A 289 -1.50 -43.46 -9.38
C GLY A 289 -1.36 -42.61 -10.65
N VAL A 290 -1.08 -41.30 -10.55
CA VAL A 290 -0.64 -40.51 -11.71
C VAL A 290 0.78 -39.97 -11.49
N VAL A 291 1.71 -40.48 -12.30
CA VAL A 291 3.10 -40.04 -12.42
C VAL A 291 3.16 -38.93 -13.47
N PHE A 292 3.73 -37.78 -13.13
CA PHE A 292 4.17 -36.81 -14.14
C PHE A 292 5.63 -37.12 -14.47
N LEU A 293 5.87 -37.51 -15.72
CA LEU A 293 7.22 -37.69 -16.27
C LEU A 293 7.83 -36.31 -16.56
N ASP A 294 9.16 -36.26 -16.43
CA ASP A 294 10.04 -35.09 -16.55
C ASP A 294 9.76 -34.17 -17.75
#